data_AF-A0A336N7K3-F1
#
_entry.id   AF-A0A336N7K3-F1
#
_cell.length_a   1.000
_cell.length_b   1.000
_cell.length_c   1.000
_cell.angle_alpha   90.00
_cell.angle_beta   90.00
_cell.angle_gamma   90.00
#
_symmetry.space_group_name_H-M   'P 1'
#
loop_
_entity.id
_entity.type
_entity.pdbx_description
1 polymer ?
#
loop_
_entity_poly.entity_id
_entity_poly.type
_entity_poly.pdbx_seq_one_letter_code
_entity_poly.pdbx_strand_id
1 'polypeptide(L)'
;MSKVQQVLTLLQNEANPDKAVEMAVYMKNQFDFLGIPTPLRRKLCKPLFKEMKPKTLDWDFVESCWESPYREMQYVATDYLNALVEQLTPQDLSRIELLITRKSWWDTIDALDKVIGGIFLSFPEIRPQLIHWSQHDNIWLRRVAIDCQLSLKQQTDKALLSEVIQNNFGQSEFFINKAIGWALREYGKTHPDWVKNFVQQHREKMAPLSVREALKRLK
;
A
#
# COMPACT_ATOMS: atom_id res chain seq x y z
N MET A 1 -19.75 18.00 -15.67
CA MET A 1 -18.39 17.91 -15.07
C MET A 1 -18.16 16.45 -14.70
N SER A 2 -17.04 15.84 -15.09
CA SER A 2 -16.74 14.45 -14.70
C SER A 2 -16.58 14.34 -13.18
N LYS A 3 -16.78 13.14 -12.60
CA LYS A 3 -16.60 12.91 -11.16
C LYS A 3 -15.21 13.31 -10.67
N VAL A 4 -14.18 12.98 -11.44
CA VAL A 4 -12.79 13.37 -11.14
C VAL A 4 -12.63 14.88 -11.15
N GLN A 5 -13.26 15.59 -12.07
CA GLN A 5 -13.15 17.05 -12.12
C GLN A 5 -13.91 17.73 -10.97
N GLN A 6 -15.02 17.14 -10.49
CA GLN A 6 -15.69 17.58 -9.27
C GLN A 6 -14.78 17.43 -8.05
N VAL A 7 -14.13 16.26 -7.89
CA VAL A 7 -13.17 16.03 -6.80
C VAL A 7 -12.00 17.01 -6.89
N LEU A 8 -11.40 17.16 -8.07
CA LEU A 8 -10.25 18.03 -8.25
C LEU A 8 -10.60 19.48 -7.91
N THR A 9 -11.75 19.98 -8.39
CA THR A 9 -12.24 21.32 -8.07
C THR A 9 -12.44 21.50 -6.56
N LEU A 10 -13.07 20.50 -5.91
CA LEU A 10 -13.28 20.52 -4.46
C LEU A 10 -11.95 20.61 -3.70
N LEU A 11 -10.94 19.86 -4.12
CA LEU A 11 -9.62 19.88 -3.50
C LEU A 11 -8.89 21.21 -3.78
N GLN A 12 -8.96 21.72 -5.01
CA GLN A 12 -8.33 22.99 -5.38
C GLN A 12 -8.86 24.19 -4.59
N ASN A 13 -10.16 24.20 -4.27
CA ASN A 13 -10.76 25.24 -3.43
C ASN A 13 -10.20 25.26 -1.99
N GLU A 14 -9.61 24.16 -1.54
CA GLU A 14 -9.03 23.98 -0.21
C GLU A 14 -7.49 23.86 -0.26
N ALA A 15 -6.89 24.22 -1.41
CA ALA A 15 -5.45 24.12 -1.61
C ALA A 15 -4.68 25.07 -0.68
N ASN A 16 -3.52 24.61 -0.22
CA ASN A 16 -2.60 25.36 0.62
C ASN A 16 -1.19 25.30 0.02
N PRO A 17 -0.74 26.36 -0.69
CA PRO A 17 0.56 26.37 -1.35
C PRO A 17 1.75 26.15 -0.42
N ASP A 18 1.72 26.71 0.80
CA ASP A 18 2.82 26.55 1.76
C ASP A 18 2.96 25.08 2.19
N LYS A 19 1.84 24.43 2.49
CA LYS A 19 1.83 22.98 2.79
C LYS A 19 2.19 22.12 1.59
N ALA A 20 1.83 22.54 0.38
CA ALA A 20 2.19 21.80 -0.83
C ALA A 20 3.71 21.65 -0.95
N VAL A 21 4.47 22.72 -0.66
CA VAL A 21 5.94 22.68 -0.65
C VAL A 21 6.46 21.71 0.41
N GLU A 22 5.95 21.77 1.64
CA GLU A 22 6.36 20.86 2.71
C GLU A 22 6.08 19.38 2.37
N MET A 23 4.90 19.09 1.80
CA MET A 23 4.49 17.75 1.39
C MET A 23 5.34 17.23 0.22
N ALA A 24 5.65 18.08 -0.76
CA ALA A 24 6.54 17.74 -1.87
C ALA A 24 7.95 17.40 -1.37
N VAL A 25 8.52 18.22 -0.47
CA VAL A 25 9.85 17.97 0.12
C VAL A 25 9.88 16.65 0.88
N TYR A 26 8.84 16.33 1.65
CA TYR A 26 8.73 15.05 2.34
C TYR A 26 8.75 13.85 1.38
N MET A 27 8.15 13.99 0.21
CA MET A 27 8.20 13.00 -0.87
C MET A 27 9.40 13.16 -1.81
N LYS A 28 10.46 13.86 -1.37
CA LYS A 28 11.70 14.09 -2.15
C LYS A 28 11.43 14.74 -3.51
N ASN A 29 10.45 15.64 -3.57
CA ASN A 29 10.03 16.40 -4.75
C ASN A 29 9.73 15.52 -5.97
N GLN A 30 9.22 14.31 -5.76
CA GLN A 30 8.82 13.40 -6.83
C GLN A 30 7.41 13.71 -7.39
N PHE A 31 6.60 14.47 -6.65
CA PHE A 31 5.20 14.72 -6.98
C PHE A 31 4.78 16.14 -6.61
N ASP A 32 3.84 16.68 -7.37
CA ASP A 32 3.16 17.93 -7.05
C ASP A 32 2.04 17.70 -6.04
N PHE A 33 1.77 18.70 -5.21
CA PHE A 33 0.74 18.65 -4.18
C PHE A 33 -0.14 19.90 -4.24
N LEU A 34 -1.40 19.74 -3.83
CA LEU A 34 -2.31 20.85 -3.51
C LEU A 34 -2.13 21.33 -2.05
N GLY A 35 -1.42 20.58 -1.21
CA GLY A 35 -1.16 20.91 0.19
C GLY A 35 -2.27 20.44 1.14
N ILE A 36 -3.00 19.38 0.77
CA ILE A 36 -4.20 18.95 1.49
C ILE A 36 -3.87 17.74 2.37
N PRO A 37 -3.86 17.89 3.71
CA PRO A 37 -3.53 16.79 4.60
C PRO A 37 -4.65 15.73 4.62
N THR A 38 -4.26 14.47 4.90
CA THR A 38 -5.17 13.30 4.90
C THR A 38 -6.50 13.51 5.63
N PRO A 39 -6.56 14.09 6.86
CA PRO A 39 -7.84 14.30 7.54
C PRO A 39 -8.81 15.20 6.75
N LEU A 40 -8.29 16.27 6.13
CA LEU A 40 -9.10 17.18 5.33
C LEU A 40 -9.53 16.52 4.01
N ARG A 41 -8.58 15.91 3.28
CA ARG A 41 -8.89 15.17 2.04
C ARG A 41 -10.00 14.14 2.27
N ARG A 42 -9.87 13.29 3.29
CA ARG A 42 -10.88 12.26 3.60
C ARG A 42 -12.21 12.85 4.01
N LYS A 43 -12.22 13.96 4.77
CA LYS A 43 -13.45 14.69 5.11
C LYS A 43 -14.18 15.18 3.85
N LEU A 44 -13.45 15.73 2.89
CA LEU A 44 -13.98 16.26 1.63
C LEU A 44 -14.49 15.15 0.70
N CYS A 45 -13.75 14.04 0.57
CA CYS A 45 -14.10 12.97 -0.39
C CYS A 45 -15.14 11.97 0.15
N LYS A 46 -15.31 11.84 1.47
CA LYS A 46 -16.22 10.85 2.09
C LYS A 46 -17.68 10.95 1.59
N PRO A 47 -18.30 12.14 1.45
CA PRO A 47 -19.65 12.27 0.90
C PRO A 47 -19.75 11.73 -0.53
N LEU A 48 -18.77 12.07 -1.39
CA LEU A 48 -18.72 11.63 -2.78
C LEU A 48 -18.61 10.11 -2.88
N PHE A 49 -17.77 9.48 -2.04
CA PHE A 49 -17.65 8.02 -2.01
C PHE A 49 -18.96 7.35 -1.59
N LYS A 50 -19.72 7.93 -0.67
CA LYS A 50 -21.02 7.40 -0.25
C LYS A 50 -22.03 7.40 -1.40
N GLU A 51 -22.03 8.46 -2.22
CA GLU A 51 -22.88 8.55 -3.42
C GLU A 51 -22.46 7.57 -4.53
N MET A 52 -21.16 7.24 -4.59
CA MET A 52 -20.63 6.28 -5.56
C MET A 52 -20.75 4.81 -5.11
N LYS A 53 -20.79 4.54 -3.80
CA LYS A 53 -20.82 3.19 -3.21
C LYS A 53 -21.92 2.24 -3.73
N PRO A 54 -23.16 2.67 -4.04
CA PRO A 54 -24.18 1.74 -4.56
C PRO A 54 -23.96 1.31 -6.01
N LYS A 55 -22.92 1.79 -6.70
CA LYS A 55 -22.56 1.39 -8.05
C LYS A 55 -21.40 0.38 -8.02
N THR A 56 -21.28 -0.39 -9.09
CA THR A 56 -20.08 -1.19 -9.36
C THR A 56 -18.84 -0.30 -9.31
N LEU A 57 -17.69 -0.91 -9.01
CA LEU A 57 -16.40 -0.24 -8.98
C LEU A 57 -16.16 0.56 -10.27
N ASP A 58 -15.85 1.84 -10.12
CA ASP A 58 -15.62 2.77 -11.22
C ASP A 58 -14.12 2.88 -11.50
N TRP A 59 -13.62 2.01 -12.37
CA TRP A 59 -12.21 2.00 -12.76
C TRP A 59 -11.80 3.23 -13.57
N ASP A 60 -12.70 3.79 -14.39
CA ASP A 60 -12.44 5.03 -15.14
C ASP A 60 -12.17 6.20 -14.19
N PHE A 61 -12.89 6.26 -13.06
CA PHE A 61 -12.63 7.22 -11.99
C PHE A 61 -11.25 7.00 -11.35
N VAL A 62 -10.89 5.75 -11.04
CA VAL A 62 -9.58 5.40 -10.45
C VAL A 62 -8.44 5.82 -11.38
N GLU A 63 -8.51 5.45 -12.65
CA GLU A 63 -7.50 5.77 -13.67
C GLU A 63 -7.40 7.29 -13.89
N SER A 64 -8.54 7.98 -14.01
CA SER A 64 -8.57 9.44 -14.17
C SER A 64 -8.00 10.18 -12.96
N CYS A 65 -8.24 9.68 -11.74
CA CYS A 65 -7.57 10.19 -10.54
C CYS A 65 -6.06 9.91 -10.58
N TRP A 66 -5.65 8.74 -11.06
CA TRP A 66 -4.24 8.36 -11.15
C TRP A 66 -3.46 9.21 -12.14
N GLU A 67 -4.08 9.65 -13.24
CA GLU A 67 -3.45 10.49 -14.25
C GLU A 67 -3.22 11.94 -13.82
N SER A 68 -3.93 12.41 -12.78
CA SER A 68 -3.74 13.77 -12.24
C SER A 68 -2.28 14.04 -11.84
N PRO A 69 -1.77 15.28 -12.04
CA PRO A 69 -0.42 15.65 -11.60
C PRO A 69 -0.31 15.73 -10.06
N TYR A 70 -1.42 15.99 -9.36
CA TYR A 70 -1.41 16.21 -7.92
C TYR A 70 -1.52 14.90 -7.14
N ARG A 71 -0.57 14.66 -6.23
CA ARG A 71 -0.44 13.43 -5.45
C ARG A 71 -1.69 13.10 -4.65
N GLU A 72 -2.44 14.11 -4.22
CA GLU A 72 -3.70 13.93 -3.51
C GLU A 72 -4.75 13.17 -4.31
N MET A 73 -4.71 13.22 -5.64
CA MET A 73 -5.66 12.49 -6.48
C MET A 73 -5.34 10.99 -6.55
N GLN A 74 -4.07 10.57 -6.54
CA GLN A 74 -3.72 9.16 -6.33
C GLN A 74 -4.16 8.69 -4.94
N TYR A 75 -4.07 9.56 -3.93
CA TYR A 75 -4.62 9.22 -2.61
C TYR A 75 -6.14 9.06 -2.62
N VAL A 76 -6.87 9.90 -3.36
CA VAL A 76 -8.31 9.72 -3.56
C VAL A 76 -8.60 8.37 -4.19
N ALA A 77 -7.86 7.98 -5.23
CA ALA A 77 -8.00 6.68 -5.89
C ALA A 77 -7.78 5.52 -4.90
N THR A 78 -6.70 5.55 -4.11
CA THR A 78 -6.44 4.50 -3.11
C THR A 78 -7.45 4.50 -1.97
N ASP A 79 -7.92 5.65 -1.49
CA ASP A 79 -8.97 5.73 -0.46
C ASP A 79 -10.30 5.16 -1.01
N TYR A 80 -10.62 5.41 -2.29
CA TYR A 80 -11.80 4.86 -2.97
C TYR A 80 -11.73 3.33 -3.08
N LEU A 81 -10.61 2.77 -3.57
CA LEU A 81 -10.39 1.33 -3.65
C LEU A 81 -10.50 0.66 -2.28
N ASN A 82 -9.88 1.24 -1.24
CA ASN A 82 -9.97 0.74 0.12
C ASN A 82 -11.41 0.77 0.67
N ALA A 83 -12.19 1.80 0.34
CA ALA A 83 -13.58 1.91 0.78
C ALA A 83 -14.52 0.87 0.13
N LEU A 84 -14.11 0.31 -1.02
CA LEU A 84 -14.86 -0.66 -1.81
C LEU A 84 -14.11 -1.99 -1.94
N VAL A 85 -13.21 -2.30 -1.01
CA VAL A 85 -12.36 -3.50 -1.10
C VAL A 85 -13.15 -4.81 -1.22
N GLU A 86 -14.35 -4.86 -0.63
CA GLU A 86 -15.27 -6.00 -0.72
C GLU A 86 -15.84 -6.24 -2.13
N GLN A 87 -15.72 -5.27 -3.04
CA GLN A 87 -16.13 -5.40 -4.44
C GLN A 87 -15.00 -5.81 -5.38
N LEU A 88 -13.75 -5.81 -4.90
CA LEU A 88 -12.59 -6.15 -5.72
C LEU A 88 -12.39 -7.66 -5.78
N THR A 89 -12.01 -8.15 -6.95
CA THR A 89 -11.83 -9.58 -7.21
C THR A 89 -10.46 -9.85 -7.86
N PRO A 90 -10.05 -11.12 -8.05
CA PRO A 90 -8.79 -11.44 -8.71
C PRO A 90 -8.65 -10.86 -10.13
N GLN A 91 -9.76 -10.62 -10.82
CA GLN A 91 -9.78 -10.01 -12.16
C GLN A 91 -9.23 -8.57 -12.17
N ASP A 92 -9.29 -7.87 -11.04
CA ASP A 92 -8.82 -6.51 -10.88
C ASP A 92 -7.29 -6.39 -10.68
N LEU A 93 -6.60 -7.51 -10.41
CA LEU A 93 -5.17 -7.50 -10.08
C LEU A 93 -4.32 -6.85 -11.17
N SER A 94 -4.63 -7.08 -12.44
CA SER A 94 -3.91 -6.48 -13.57
C SER A 94 -3.98 -4.95 -13.57
N ARG A 95 -5.14 -4.38 -13.19
CA ARG A 95 -5.32 -2.92 -13.07
C ARG A 95 -4.58 -2.39 -11.85
N ILE A 96 -4.65 -3.08 -10.71
CA ILE A 96 -3.93 -2.69 -9.50
C ILE A 96 -2.42 -2.75 -9.71
N GLU A 97 -1.91 -3.74 -10.45
CA GLU A 97 -0.50 -3.84 -10.83
C GLU A 97 -0.02 -2.62 -11.62
N LEU A 98 -0.85 -2.11 -12.54
CA LEU A 98 -0.55 -0.87 -13.25
C LEU A 98 -0.47 0.34 -12.29
N LEU A 99 -1.33 0.40 -11.27
CA LEU A 99 -1.23 1.45 -10.25
C LEU A 99 0.04 1.30 -9.40
N ILE A 100 0.40 0.08 -9.01
CA ILE A 100 1.62 -0.21 -8.23
C ILE A 100 2.87 0.22 -9.01
N THR A 101 2.89 0.03 -10.32
CA THR A 101 4.05 0.26 -11.17
C THR A 101 4.13 1.66 -11.79
N ARG A 102 3.09 2.50 -11.63
CA ARG A 102 3.04 3.89 -12.14
C ARG A 102 2.92 4.90 -11.01
N LYS A 103 3.71 5.98 -11.08
CA LYS A 103 3.79 7.01 -10.02
C LYS A 103 4.08 6.40 -8.65
N SER A 104 4.93 5.38 -8.64
CA SER A 104 5.19 4.53 -7.47
C SER A 104 6.02 5.24 -6.42
N TRP A 105 5.52 5.22 -5.19
CA TRP A 105 6.26 5.61 -4.00
C TRP A 105 5.57 5.02 -2.78
N TRP A 106 6.29 4.89 -1.67
CA TRP A 106 5.85 4.10 -0.51
C TRP A 106 4.45 4.51 0.01
N ASP A 107 4.08 5.78 -0.11
CA ASP A 107 2.80 6.34 0.36
C ASP A 107 1.58 5.77 -0.39
N THR A 108 1.64 5.59 -1.71
CA THR A 108 0.54 4.92 -2.44
C THR A 108 0.64 3.41 -2.36
N ILE A 109 1.86 2.87 -2.33
CA ILE A 109 2.07 1.42 -2.22
C ILE A 109 1.50 0.89 -0.90
N ASP A 110 1.81 1.55 0.22
CA ASP A 110 1.31 1.18 1.54
C ASP A 110 -0.24 1.26 1.64
N ALA A 111 -0.87 2.10 0.81
CA ALA A 111 -2.32 2.17 0.71
C ALA A 111 -2.90 1.03 -0.16
N LEU A 112 -2.18 0.60 -1.19
CA LEU A 112 -2.54 -0.53 -2.05
C LEU A 112 -2.28 -1.89 -1.39
N ASP A 113 -1.35 -1.99 -0.44
CA ASP A 113 -1.12 -3.19 0.37
C ASP A 113 -2.41 -3.70 1.00
N LYS A 114 -3.21 -2.77 1.54
CA LYS A 114 -4.51 -3.07 2.16
C LYS A 114 -5.56 -3.55 1.16
N VAL A 115 -5.52 -2.99 -0.05
CA VAL A 115 -6.40 -3.40 -1.15
C VAL A 115 -6.09 -4.84 -1.53
N ILE A 116 -4.81 -5.16 -1.77
CA ILE A 116 -4.35 -6.52 -2.09
C ILE A 116 -4.59 -7.49 -0.94
N GLY A 117 -4.36 -7.06 0.30
CA GLY A 117 -4.65 -7.84 1.50
C GLY A 117 -6.14 -8.18 1.64
N GLY A 118 -7.03 -7.25 1.28
CA GLY A 118 -8.47 -7.49 1.25
C GLY A 118 -8.87 -8.50 0.17
N ILE A 119 -8.31 -8.38 -1.04
CA ILE A 119 -8.54 -9.35 -2.12
C ILE A 119 -8.02 -10.73 -1.69
N PHE A 120 -6.80 -10.82 -1.14
CA PHE A 120 -6.22 -12.08 -0.68
C PHE A 120 -7.09 -12.77 0.39
N LEU A 121 -7.68 -12.00 1.30
CA LEU A 121 -8.52 -12.55 2.34
C LEU A 121 -9.81 -13.19 1.79
N SER A 122 -10.40 -12.57 0.78
CA SER A 122 -11.60 -13.10 0.10
C SER A 122 -11.27 -14.18 -0.94
N PHE A 123 -10.08 -14.11 -1.54
CA PHE A 123 -9.64 -14.94 -2.66
C PHE A 123 -8.20 -15.45 -2.43
N PRO A 124 -7.99 -16.44 -1.53
CA PRO A 124 -6.66 -16.97 -1.25
C PRO A 124 -5.94 -17.55 -2.48
N GLU A 125 -6.67 -17.88 -3.55
CA GLU A 125 -6.12 -18.35 -4.82
C GLU A 125 -5.17 -17.36 -5.52
N ILE A 126 -5.14 -16.08 -5.10
CA ILE A 126 -4.15 -15.12 -5.63
C ILE A 126 -2.73 -15.34 -5.06
N ARG A 127 -2.55 -16.29 -4.14
CA ARG A 127 -1.25 -16.64 -3.54
C ARG A 127 -0.12 -16.79 -4.57
N PRO A 128 -0.27 -17.51 -5.70
CA PRO A 128 0.80 -17.64 -6.69
C PRO A 128 1.22 -16.29 -7.29
N GLN A 129 0.28 -15.35 -7.45
CA GLN A 129 0.58 -14.00 -7.93
C GLN A 129 1.42 -13.22 -6.91
N LEU A 130 1.12 -13.33 -5.62
CA LEU A 130 1.91 -12.69 -4.57
C LEU A 130 3.34 -13.25 -4.48
N ILE A 131 3.49 -14.57 -4.65
CA ILE A 131 4.81 -15.21 -4.73
C ILE A 131 5.56 -14.71 -5.98
N HIS A 132 4.88 -14.60 -7.13
CA HIS A 132 5.47 -14.05 -8.35
C HIS A 132 5.91 -12.60 -8.16
N TRP A 133 5.05 -11.74 -7.62
CA TRP A 133 5.37 -10.34 -7.32
C TRP A 133 6.53 -10.21 -6.34
N SER A 134 6.68 -11.11 -5.37
CA SER A 134 7.80 -11.09 -4.42
C SER A 134 9.18 -11.31 -5.07
N GLN A 135 9.23 -11.81 -6.30
CA GLN A 135 10.44 -12.07 -7.09
C GLN A 135 10.59 -11.12 -8.29
N HIS A 136 9.61 -10.26 -8.54
CA HIS A 136 9.57 -9.38 -9.70
C HIS A 136 10.65 -8.28 -9.62
N ASP A 137 11.19 -7.81 -10.75
CA ASP A 137 12.27 -6.79 -10.78
C ASP A 137 11.86 -5.44 -10.16
N ASN A 138 10.60 -5.06 -10.35
CA ASN A 138 10.02 -3.86 -9.73
C ASN A 138 9.90 -4.01 -8.20
N ILE A 139 10.63 -3.17 -7.46
CA ILE A 139 10.66 -3.17 -5.99
C ILE A 139 9.29 -2.96 -5.34
N TRP A 140 8.37 -2.25 -6.00
CA TRP A 140 7.08 -1.91 -5.41
C TRP A 140 6.12 -3.09 -5.42
N LEU A 141 6.20 -3.95 -6.44
CA LEU A 141 5.47 -5.24 -6.44
C LEU A 141 6.00 -6.16 -5.34
N ARG A 142 7.32 -6.22 -5.16
CA ARG A 142 7.93 -6.96 -4.04
C ARG A 142 7.48 -6.43 -2.69
N ARG A 143 7.45 -5.10 -2.51
CA ARG A 143 6.95 -4.44 -1.30
C ARG A 143 5.50 -4.82 -1.00
N VAL A 144 4.62 -4.76 -2.00
CA VAL A 144 3.21 -5.16 -1.86
C VAL A 144 3.09 -6.62 -1.41
N ALA A 145 3.84 -7.53 -2.03
CA ALA A 145 3.79 -8.94 -1.65
C ALA A 145 4.20 -9.18 -0.19
N ILE A 146 5.15 -8.37 0.34
CA ILE A 146 5.61 -8.46 1.73
C ILE A 146 4.59 -7.84 2.71
N ASP A 147 4.06 -6.65 2.38
CA ASP A 147 3.28 -5.83 3.31
C ASP A 147 1.74 -6.06 3.19
N CYS A 148 1.23 -6.79 2.18
CA CYS A 148 -0.21 -6.97 1.98
C CYS A 148 -0.94 -7.64 3.16
N GLN A 149 -0.22 -8.38 4.01
CA GLN A 149 -0.80 -9.06 5.17
C GLN A 149 -0.73 -8.25 6.48
N LEU A 150 -0.25 -7.00 6.46
CA LEU A 150 0.02 -6.17 7.65
C LEU A 150 -1.17 -6.07 8.62
N SER A 151 -2.40 -5.95 8.12
CA SER A 151 -3.60 -5.79 8.95
C SER A 151 -4.34 -7.08 9.29
N LEU A 152 -3.89 -8.24 8.81
CA LEU A 152 -4.66 -9.49 8.91
C LEU A 152 -4.59 -10.16 10.30
N LYS A 153 -3.60 -9.83 11.13
CA LYS A 153 -3.45 -10.33 12.50
C LYS A 153 -3.50 -11.86 12.57
N GLN A 154 -4.56 -12.44 13.15
CA GLN A 154 -4.72 -13.91 13.26
C GLN A 154 -4.92 -14.58 11.91
N GLN A 155 -5.37 -13.83 10.90
CA GLN A 155 -5.63 -14.33 9.54
C GLN A 155 -4.38 -14.28 8.65
N THR A 156 -3.23 -13.83 9.15
CA THR A 156 -1.97 -13.84 8.38
C THR A 156 -1.55 -15.28 8.06
N ASP A 157 -1.34 -15.56 6.78
CA ASP A 157 -0.74 -16.80 6.29
C ASP A 157 0.77 -16.76 6.54
N LYS A 158 1.20 -17.48 7.59
CA LYS A 158 2.60 -17.60 8.02
C LYS A 158 3.49 -18.17 6.92
N ALA A 159 2.98 -19.10 6.12
CA ALA A 159 3.76 -19.75 5.06
C ALA A 159 4.01 -18.77 3.93
N LEU A 160 2.98 -18.07 3.47
CA LEU A 160 3.13 -17.02 2.47
C LEU A 160 4.05 -15.90 2.96
N LEU A 161 3.84 -15.40 4.19
CA LEU A 161 4.67 -14.34 4.77
C LEU A 161 6.15 -14.74 4.83
N SER A 162 6.42 -15.96 5.28
CA SER A 162 7.76 -16.53 5.32
C SER A 162 8.39 -16.60 3.93
N GLU A 163 7.65 -17.10 2.94
CA GLU A 163 8.11 -17.30 1.57
C GLU A 163 8.45 -15.97 0.88
N VAL A 164 7.55 -14.99 0.90
CA VAL A 164 7.79 -13.68 0.25
C VAL A 164 8.94 -12.91 0.90
N ILE A 165 9.15 -13.05 2.21
CA ILE A 165 10.30 -12.46 2.90
C ILE A 165 11.60 -13.15 2.49
N GLN A 166 11.62 -14.49 2.44
CA GLN A 166 12.81 -15.25 2.07
C GLN A 166 13.26 -14.98 0.63
N ASN A 167 12.32 -14.78 -0.30
CA ASN A 167 12.60 -14.38 -1.68
C ASN A 167 13.34 -13.03 -1.78
N ASN A 168 13.33 -12.23 -0.72
CA ASN A 168 13.90 -10.89 -0.66
C ASN A 168 15.13 -10.77 0.26
N PHE A 169 15.70 -11.89 0.71
CA PHE A 169 16.95 -11.89 1.47
C PHE A 169 18.16 -11.47 0.63
N GLY A 170 19.20 -10.98 1.31
CA GLY A 170 20.45 -10.57 0.67
C GLY A 170 20.38 -9.30 -0.18
N GLN A 171 19.21 -8.63 -0.26
CA GLN A 171 19.05 -7.40 -1.05
C GLN A 171 19.43 -6.15 -0.24
N SER A 172 19.94 -5.12 -0.93
CA SER A 172 20.30 -3.82 -0.34
C SER A 172 19.21 -2.75 -0.45
N GLU A 173 18.11 -3.02 -1.17
CA GLU A 173 17.04 -2.05 -1.38
C GLU A 173 16.40 -1.64 -0.04
N PHE A 174 16.41 -0.34 0.24
CA PHE A 174 15.96 0.21 1.52
C PHE A 174 14.47 -0.06 1.75
N PHE A 175 13.63 0.16 0.75
CA PHE A 175 12.17 0.01 0.91
C PHE A 175 11.75 -1.45 1.11
N ILE A 176 12.47 -2.40 0.52
CA ILE A 176 12.25 -3.84 0.74
C ILE A 176 12.66 -4.24 2.15
N ASN A 177 13.85 -3.85 2.59
CA ASN A 177 14.32 -4.17 3.93
C ASN A 177 13.45 -3.51 5.02
N LYS A 178 12.91 -2.31 4.75
CA LYS A 178 11.90 -1.69 5.61
C LYS A 178 10.58 -2.47 5.63
N ALA A 179 10.09 -2.94 4.48
CA ALA A 179 8.89 -3.79 4.39
C ALA A 179 9.04 -5.05 5.25
N ILE A 180 10.12 -5.83 5.05
CA ILE A 180 10.38 -7.06 5.81
C ILE A 180 10.34 -6.80 7.32
N GLY A 181 11.06 -5.78 7.77
CA GLY A 181 11.10 -5.40 9.18
C GLY A 181 9.74 -4.96 9.72
N TRP A 182 8.94 -4.27 8.90
CA TRP A 182 7.61 -3.81 9.29
C TRP A 182 6.59 -4.96 9.33
N ALA A 183 6.53 -5.80 8.31
CA ALA A 183 5.66 -6.98 8.25
C ALA A 183 5.88 -7.88 9.48
N LEU A 184 7.14 -8.18 9.79
CA LEU A 184 7.50 -8.96 10.98
C LEU A 184 7.14 -8.24 12.29
N ARG A 185 7.43 -6.95 12.40
CA ARG A 185 7.08 -6.17 13.60
C ARG A 185 5.58 -6.14 13.84
N GLU A 186 4.80 -5.94 12.78
CA GLU A 186 3.34 -5.86 12.87
C GLU A 186 2.76 -7.22 13.26
N TYR A 187 3.23 -8.29 12.60
CA TYR A 187 2.80 -9.65 12.94
C TYR A 187 3.23 -10.07 14.35
N GLY A 188 4.39 -9.60 14.82
CA GLY A 188 4.89 -9.84 16.16
C GLY A 188 3.97 -9.33 17.28
N LYS A 189 3.10 -8.35 17.00
CA LYS A 189 2.05 -7.93 17.95
C LYS A 189 1.01 -9.03 18.20
N THR A 190 0.87 -9.97 17.26
CA THR A 190 -0.10 -11.08 17.33
C THR A 190 0.60 -12.39 17.67
N HIS A 191 1.74 -12.68 17.04
CA HIS A 191 2.51 -13.91 17.23
C HIS A 191 4.00 -13.61 17.51
N PRO A 192 4.33 -13.12 18.71
CA PRO A 192 5.69 -12.68 19.04
C PRO A 192 6.74 -13.79 18.95
N ASP A 193 6.42 -15.00 19.43
CA ASP A 193 7.37 -16.13 19.43
C ASP A 193 7.69 -16.62 18.03
N TRP A 194 6.69 -16.64 17.13
CA TRP A 194 6.91 -16.99 15.73
C TRP A 194 7.89 -16.01 15.08
N VAL A 195 7.74 -14.70 15.31
CA VAL A 195 8.64 -13.69 14.76
C VAL A 195 10.04 -13.79 15.36
N LYS A 196 10.18 -14.03 16.67
CA LYS A 196 11.48 -14.24 17.31
C LYS A 196 12.22 -15.43 16.69
N ASN A 197 11.52 -16.56 16.55
CA ASN A 197 12.10 -17.78 15.97
C ASN A 197 12.46 -17.59 14.49
N PHE A 198 11.59 -16.96 13.70
CA PHE A 198 11.88 -16.65 12.29
C PHE A 198 13.13 -15.77 12.16
N VAL A 199 13.21 -14.69 12.94
CA VAL A 199 14.38 -13.80 12.91
C VAL A 199 15.64 -14.50 13.40
N GLN A 200 15.56 -15.37 14.41
CA GLN A 200 16.70 -16.14 14.88
C GLN A 200 17.21 -17.11 13.81
N GLN A 201 16.32 -17.86 13.17
CA GLN A 201 16.64 -18.84 12.14
C GLN A 201 17.26 -18.22 10.88
N HIS A 202 16.80 -17.03 10.50
CA HIS A 202 17.21 -16.39 9.24
C HIS A 202 18.13 -15.17 9.42
N ARG A 203 18.58 -14.88 10.65
CA ARG A 203 19.32 -13.66 11.01
C ARG A 203 20.45 -13.31 10.05
N GLU A 204 21.25 -14.30 9.66
CA GLU A 204 22.44 -14.12 8.83
C GLU A 204 22.12 -13.69 7.39
N LYS A 205 20.91 -14.01 6.90
CA LYS A 205 20.46 -13.67 5.54
C LYS A 205 19.67 -12.36 5.49
N MET A 206 19.20 -11.88 6.64
CA MET A 206 18.41 -10.66 6.76
C MET A 206 19.30 -9.42 6.86
N ALA A 207 18.88 -8.31 6.26
CA ALA A 207 19.55 -7.03 6.47
C ALA A 207 19.47 -6.62 7.95
N PRO A 208 20.53 -5.98 8.51
CA PRO A 208 20.53 -5.50 9.89
C PRO A 208 19.35 -4.56 10.22
N LEU A 209 18.92 -3.78 9.22
CA LEU A 209 17.74 -2.91 9.31
C LEU A 209 16.47 -3.72 9.59
N SER A 210 16.22 -4.77 8.82
CA SER A 210 15.03 -5.63 8.92
C SER A 210 14.97 -6.29 10.30
N VAL A 211 16.09 -6.84 10.78
CA VAL A 211 16.21 -7.45 12.12
C VAL A 211 15.88 -6.45 13.22
N ARG A 212 16.46 -5.25 13.16
CA ARG A 212 16.24 -4.20 14.16
C ARG A 212 14.78 -3.73 14.18
N GLU A 213 14.17 -3.54 13.02
CA GLU A 213 12.76 -3.15 12.92
C GLU A 213 11.82 -4.24 13.44
N ALA A 214 12.04 -5.50 13.04
CA ALA A 214 11.23 -6.65 13.43
C ALA A 214 11.19 -6.84 14.95
N LEU A 215 12.34 -6.74 15.62
CA LEU A 215 12.46 -6.99 17.06
C LEU A 215 12.21 -5.75 17.94
N LYS A 216 11.93 -4.58 17.35
CA LYS A 216 11.85 -3.29 18.08
C LYS A 216 10.92 -3.31 19.29
N ARG A 217 9.83 -4.09 19.23
CA ARG A 217 8.78 -4.19 20.27
C ARG A 217 8.70 -5.58 20.92
N LEU A 218 9.65 -6.46 20.61
CA LEU A 218 9.67 -7.85 21.07
C LEU A 218 10.83 -8.13 22.03
N LYS A 219 11.46 -7.06 22.53
CA LYS A 219 12.48 -7.15 23.57
C LYS A 219 11.89 -7.71 24.85
#